data_AF-A0A3D4V7K6-F1
#
_entry.id   AF-A0A3D4V7K6-F1
#
_cell.length_a   1.000
_cell.length_b   1.000
_cell.length_c   1.000
_cell.angle_alpha   90.00
_cell.angle_beta   90.00
_cell.angle_gamma   90.00
#
_symmetry.space_group_name_H-M   'P 1'
#
loop_
_entity.id
_entity.type
_entity.pdbx_description
1 polymer ?
#
loop_
_entity_poly.entity_id
_entity_poly.type
_entity_poly.pdbx_seq_one_letter_code
_entity_poly.pdbx_strand_id
1 'polypeptide(L)'
;ARERYSAARERLDAFDAALLRGARDERESALAAYRTGSLSLLELLDFERALSRAEIERIRALVDAADAWADLLGADERSDSHVSSPSNGR
;
A
#
# COMPACT_ATOMS: atom_id res chain seq x y z
N ALA A 1 3.03 8.98 -15.99
CA ALA A 1 3.75 8.24 -14.93
C ALA A 1 3.60 8.92 -13.57
N ARG A 2 3.89 10.22 -13.45
CA ARG A 2 3.82 10.97 -12.18
C ARG A 2 2.46 10.90 -11.46
N GLU A 3 1.36 11.09 -12.17
CA GLU A 3 0.00 10.98 -11.60
C GLU A 3 -0.34 9.57 -11.11
N ARG A 4 0.15 8.53 -11.80
CA ARG A 4 -0.03 7.14 -11.37
C ARG A 4 0.73 6.87 -10.08
N TYR A 5 1.97 7.37 -9.97
CA TYR A 5 2.77 7.26 -8.75
C TYR A 5 2.13 8.01 -7.57
N SER A 6 1.67 9.25 -7.76
CA SER A 6 1.03 10.00 -6.68
C SER A 6 -0.25 9.32 -6.18
N ALA A 7 -1.10 8.83 -7.08
CA ALA A 7 -2.31 8.10 -6.70
C ALA A 7 -2.01 6.78 -5.96
N ALA A 8 -0.97 6.05 -6.39
CA ALA A 8 -0.54 4.83 -5.70
C ALA A 8 0.01 5.13 -4.30
N ARG A 9 0.76 6.23 -4.16
CA ARG A 9 1.30 6.68 -2.88
C ARG A 9 0.20 7.12 -1.91
N GLU A 10 -0.76 7.93 -2.36
CA GLU A 10 -1.90 8.35 -1.56
C GLU A 10 -2.73 7.15 -1.07
N ARG A 11 -2.92 6.14 -1.92
CA ARG A 11 -3.60 4.90 -1.54
C ARG A 11 -2.85 4.14 -0.45
N LEU A 12 -1.52 4.01 -0.58
CA LEU A 12 -0.69 3.37 0.44
C LEU A 12 -0.77 4.12 1.78
N ASP A 13 -0.68 5.45 1.76
CA ASP A 13 -0.76 6.27 2.97
C ASP A 13 -2.13 6.16 3.64
N ALA A 14 -3.23 6.07 2.86
CA ALA A 14 -4.57 5.83 3.40
C ALA A 14 -4.71 4.44 4.05
N PHE A 15 -4.12 3.39 3.46
CA PHE A 15 -4.08 2.06 4.05
C PHE A 15 -3.36 2.04 5.40
N ASP A 16 -2.19 2.69 5.46
CA ASP A 16 -1.38 2.76 6.67
C ASP A 16 -2.05 3.57 7.78
N ALA A 17 -2.65 4.72 7.43
CA ALA A 17 -3.23 5.65 8.41
C ALA A 17 -4.53 5.15 9.03
N ALA A 18 -5.42 4.55 8.23
CA ALA A 18 -6.79 4.24 8.66
C ALA A 18 -7.05 2.74 8.77
N LEU A 19 -6.82 1.98 7.71
CA LEU A 19 -7.29 0.59 7.62
C LEU A 19 -6.46 -0.36 8.49
N LEU A 20 -5.14 -0.29 8.41
CA LEU A 20 -4.28 -1.17 9.23
C LEU A 20 -4.33 -0.81 10.71
N ARG A 21 -4.39 0.49 11.03
CA ARG A 21 -4.52 0.94 12.42
C ARG A 21 -5.83 0.48 13.03
N GLY A 22 -6.96 0.70 12.35
CA GLY A 22 -8.27 0.25 12.83
C GLY A 22 -8.33 -1.26 13.05
N ALA A 23 -7.84 -2.06 12.09
CA ALA A 23 -7.81 -3.50 12.22
C ALA A 23 -6.93 -3.99 13.39
N ARG A 24 -5.83 -3.29 13.71
CA ARG A 24 -4.99 -3.59 14.88
C ARG A 24 -5.71 -3.26 16.19
N ASP A 25 -6.34 -2.10 16.26
CA ASP A 25 -7.05 -1.65 17.46
C ASP A 25 -8.27 -2.54 17.75
N GLU A 26 -9.01 -2.91 16.71
CA GLU A 26 -10.13 -3.88 16.81
C GLU A 26 -9.65 -5.25 17.26
N ARG A 27 -8.57 -5.77 16.67
CA ARG A 27 -7.99 -7.06 17.06
C ARG A 27 -7.49 -7.05 18.51
N GLU A 28 -6.84 -5.98 18.96
CA GLU A 28 -6.36 -5.89 20.34
C GLU A 28 -7.53 -5.83 21.33
N SER A 29 -8.59 -5.11 20.99
CA SER A 29 -9.84 -5.07 21.77
C SER A 29 -10.49 -6.45 21.85
N ALA A 30 -10.55 -7.18 20.73
CA ALA A 30 -11.09 -8.54 20.68
C ALA A 30 -10.24 -9.52 21.51
N LEU A 31 -8.91 -9.39 21.49
CA LEU A 31 -8.02 -10.22 22.30
C LEU A 31 -8.26 -9.98 23.80
N ALA A 32 -8.46 -8.72 24.21
CA ALA A 32 -8.80 -8.40 25.59
C ALA A 32 -10.14 -9.05 26.00
N ALA A 33 -11.18 -8.95 25.16
CA ALA A 33 -12.48 -9.56 25.41
C ALA A 33 -12.42 -11.10 25.45
N TYR A 34 -11.61 -11.72 24.60
CA TYR A 34 -11.38 -13.17 24.63
C TYR A 34 -10.72 -13.61 25.94
N ARG A 35 -9.71 -12.87 26.40
CA ARG A 35 -9.01 -13.16 27.67
C ARG A 35 -9.93 -13.06 28.89
N THR A 36 -10.96 -12.23 28.85
CA THR A 36 -11.97 -12.10 29.91
C THR A 36 -13.15 -13.06 29.73
N GLY A 37 -13.16 -13.88 28.68
CA GLY A 37 -14.26 -14.80 28.36
C GLY A 37 -15.52 -14.11 27.81
N SER A 38 -15.42 -12.83 27.47
CA SER A 38 -16.52 -12.01 26.92
C SER A 38 -16.68 -12.18 25.40
N LEU A 39 -15.74 -12.87 24.75
CA LEU A 39 -15.70 -13.15 23.32
C LEU A 39 -15.19 -14.58 23.11
N SER A 40 -15.75 -15.31 22.15
CA SER A 40 -15.35 -16.69 21.84
C SER A 40 -14.06 -16.73 21.01
N LEU A 41 -13.38 -17.89 20.99
CA LEU A 41 -12.20 -18.07 20.13
C LEU A 41 -12.54 -17.91 18.64
N LEU A 42 -13.71 -18.36 18.21
CA LEU A 42 -14.13 -18.24 16.80
C LEU A 42 -14.28 -16.77 16.40
N GLU A 43 -14.90 -15.96 17.25
CA GLU A 43 -15.02 -14.52 17.02
C GLU A 43 -13.64 -13.85 16.98
N LEU A 44 -12.70 -14.22 17.86
CA LEU A 44 -11.34 -13.67 17.84
C LEU A 44 -10.64 -13.97 16.50
N LEU A 45 -10.82 -15.17 15.96
CA LEU A 45 -10.21 -15.57 14.69
C LEU A 45 -10.74 -14.75 13.50
N ASP A 46 -11.96 -14.23 13.56
CA ASP A 46 -12.48 -13.34 12.52
C ASP A 46 -11.77 -11.98 12.54
N PHE A 47 -11.43 -11.44 13.72
CA PHE A 47 -10.60 -10.24 13.83
C PHE A 47 -9.17 -10.47 13.36
N GLU A 48 -8.56 -11.61 13.70
CA GLU A 48 -7.23 -11.99 13.19
C GLU A 48 -7.22 -12.10 11.66
N ARG A 49 -8.30 -12.66 11.09
CA ARG A 49 -8.47 -12.75 9.63
C ARG A 49 -8.66 -11.37 9.00
N ALA A 50 -9.40 -10.47 9.64
CA ALA A 50 -9.55 -9.10 9.18
C ALA A 50 -8.21 -8.35 9.17
N LEU A 51 -7.43 -8.47 10.24
CA LEU A 51 -6.07 -7.92 10.33
C LEU A 51 -5.17 -8.48 9.23
N SER A 52 -5.16 -9.80 9.05
CA SER A 52 -4.36 -10.45 8.00
C SER A 52 -4.72 -9.94 6.60
N ARG A 53 -6.01 -9.73 6.32
CA ARG A 53 -6.46 -9.16 5.04
C ARG A 53 -5.98 -7.71 4.87
N ALA A 54 -6.07 -6.89 5.92
CA ALA A 54 -5.58 -5.51 5.87
C ALA A 54 -4.05 -5.46 5.61
N GLU A 55 -3.28 -6.35 6.22
CA GLU A 55 -1.83 -6.45 5.98
C GLU A 55 -1.50 -6.89 4.55
N ILE A 56 -2.25 -7.84 3.99
CA ILE A 56 -2.10 -8.27 2.59
C ILE A 56 -2.40 -7.11 1.62
N GLU A 57 -3.48 -6.36 1.84
CA GLU A 57 -3.84 -5.23 0.98
C GLU A 57 -2.81 -4.10 1.07
N ARG A 58 -2.24 -3.85 2.26
CA ARG A 58 -1.12 -2.91 2.41
C ARG A 58 0.09 -3.34 1.57
N ILE A 59 0.45 -4.63 1.62
CA ILE A 59 1.59 -5.14 0.84
C ILE A 59 1.33 -4.94 -0.65
N ARG A 60 0.11 -5.20 -1.13
CA ARG A 60 -0.28 -4.95 -2.52
C ARG A 60 -0.14 -3.47 -2.89
N ALA A 61 -0.66 -2.56 -2.06
CA ALA A 61 -0.52 -1.13 -2.29
C ALA A 61 0.95 -0.66 -2.30
N LEU A 62 1.82 -1.29 -1.49
CA LEU A 62 3.25 -1.02 -1.50
C LEU A 62 3.92 -1.47 -2.80
N VAL A 63 3.57 -2.66 -3.29
CA VAL A 63 4.05 -3.16 -4.60
C VAL A 63 3.58 -2.23 -5.72
N ASP A 64 2.30 -1.85 -5.76
CA ASP A 64 1.76 -0.94 -6.76
C ASP A 64 2.49 0.42 -6.77
N ALA A 65 2.80 0.96 -5.58
CA ALA A 65 3.54 2.22 -5.47
C ALA A 65 5.00 2.08 -5.92
N ALA A 66 5.64 0.92 -5.68
CA ALA A 66 7.00 0.64 -6.14
C ALA A 66 7.05 0.49 -7.67
N ASP A 67 6.09 -0.21 -8.27
CA ASP A 67 5.98 -0.37 -9.72
C ASP A 67 5.73 0.99 -10.41
N ALA A 68 4.82 1.80 -9.87
CA ALA A 68 4.55 3.14 -10.39
C ALA A 68 5.75 4.08 -10.28
N TRP A 69 6.59 3.89 -9.25
CA TRP A 69 7.85 4.62 -9.09
C TRP A 69 8.89 4.21 -10.14
N ALA A 70 9.04 2.90 -10.39
CA ALA A 70 9.93 2.40 -11.44
C ALA A 70 9.52 2.92 -12.83
N ASP A 71 8.21 2.94 -13.12
CA ASP A 71 7.66 3.51 -14.35
C ASP A 71 7.98 5.00 -14.51
N LEU A 72 7.94 5.77 -13.41
CA LEU A 72 8.28 7.18 -13.41
C LEU A 72 9.76 7.41 -13.73
N LEU A 73 10.66 6.68 -13.06
CA LEU A 73 12.09 6.76 -13.31
C LEU A 73 12.43 6.39 -14.77
N GLY A 74 11.87 5.31 -15.30
CA GLY A 74 12.09 4.90 -16.68
C GLY A 74 11.43 5.81 -17.72
N ALA A 75 10.39 6.57 -17.35
CA ALA A 75 9.81 7.60 -18.22
C ALA A 75 10.72 8.84 -18.32
N ASP A 76 11.32 9.25 -17.20
CA ASP A 76 12.26 10.38 -17.17
C ASP A 76 13.52 10.08 -18.01
N GLU A 77 14.10 8.86 -17.90
CA GLU A 77 15.25 8.44 -18.73
C GLU A 77 14.96 8.45 -20.26
N ARG A 78 13.74 8.10 -20.67
CA ARG A 78 13.31 8.17 -22.08
C ARG A 78 13.09 9.61 -22.56
N SER A 79 12.76 10.53 -21.66
CA SER A 79 12.60 11.94 -22.01
C SER A 79 13.95 12.62 -22.28
N ASP A 80 14.99 12.28 -21.51
CA ASP A 80 16.34 12.83 -21.68
C ASP A 80 17.05 12.32 -22.95
N SER A 81 16.80 11.07 -23.34
CA SER A 81 17.38 10.49 -24.57
C SER A 81 16.85 11.12 -25.86
N HIS A 82 15.66 11.74 -25.84
CA HIS A 82 15.07 12.38 -27.02
C HIS A 82 15.57 13.82 -27.28
N VAL A 83 16.24 14.43 -26.30
CA VAL A 83 16.78 15.81 -26.38
C VAL A 83 18.21 15.84 -26.98
N SER A 84 18.90 14.69 -27.07
CA SER A 84 20.32 14.62 -27.43
C SER A 84 20.63 14.23 -28.89
N SER A 85 19.70 14.41 -29.84
CA SER A 85 20.06 14.30 -31.27
C SER A 85 20.40 15.68 -31.84
N PRO A 86 21.69 16.02 -32.07
CA PRO A 86 22.02 17.23 -32.80
C PRO A 86 21.69 16.99 -34.27
N SER A 87 20.97 17.93 -34.87
CA SER A 87 20.82 18.01 -36.31
C SER A 87 22.22 18.19 -36.94
N ASN A 88 22.81 17.12 -37.46
CA ASN A 88 23.91 17.24 -38.40
C ASN A 88 23.32 17.65 -39.75
N GLY A 89 23.06 18.96 -39.85
CA GLY A 89 22.81 19.62 -41.11
C GLY A 89 24.13 20.05 -41.74
N ARG A 90 24.34 19.52 -42.95
CA ARG A 90 25.34 19.86 -43.99
C ARG A 90 26.64 19.09 -43.97
#